data_AF-A0A942J6R2-F1
#
_entry.id   AF-A0A942J6R2-F1
#
_cell.length_a   1.000
_cell.length_b   1.000
_cell.length_c   1.000
_cell.angle_alpha   90.00
_cell.angle_beta   90.00
_cell.angle_gamma   90.00
#
_symmetry.space_group_name_H-M   'P 1'
#
loop_
_entity.id
_entity.type
_entity.pdbx_description
1 polymer ?
#
loop_
_entity_poly.entity_id
_entity_poly.type
_entity_poly.pdbx_seq_one_letter_code
_entity_poly.pdbx_strand_id
1 'polypeptide(L)'
;MKIDMHVHILSPDIIQNVEIYKKREAYFKLIHTGPKVRYATAEDLIAHMELCGVDRAVVFGFPFTDPGLCRETNDYIIESCKKYKEKLIGFALSSPLDSGFEQEIARCHDGG
;
A
#
# COMPACT_ATOMS: atom_id res chain seq x y z
N MET A 1 -16.34 16.23 6.58
CA MET A 1 -15.23 15.53 5.93
C MET A 1 -14.92 14.27 6.73
N LYS A 2 -15.15 13.09 6.13
CA LYS A 2 -14.84 11.76 6.68
C LYS A 2 -13.52 11.27 6.08
N ILE A 3 -12.54 11.00 6.94
CA ILE A 3 -11.24 10.47 6.53
C ILE A 3 -11.07 9.09 7.14
N ASP A 4 -10.84 8.09 6.28
CA ASP A 4 -10.31 6.79 6.74
C ASP A 4 -8.79 6.91 6.85
N MET A 5 -8.23 6.61 8.02
CA MET A 5 -6.81 6.83 8.30
C MET A 5 -5.96 5.56 8.20
N HIS A 6 -6.56 4.41 7.88
CA HIS A 6 -5.83 3.14 7.83
C HIS A 6 -6.37 2.24 6.73
N VAL A 7 -5.82 2.37 5.52
CA VAL A 7 -6.22 1.53 4.38
C VAL A 7 -5.00 0.91 3.71
N HIS A 8 -5.00 -0.42 3.62
CA HIS A 8 -4.03 -1.16 2.83
C HIS A 8 -4.52 -1.37 1.40
N ILE A 9 -3.74 -0.93 0.42
CA ILE A 9 -3.94 -1.24 -1.00
C ILE A 9 -2.72 -1.98 -1.55
N LEU A 10 -2.94 -2.88 -2.51
CA LEU A 10 -1.86 -3.62 -3.18
C LEU A 10 -1.90 -3.36 -4.68
N SER A 11 -0.73 -3.37 -5.31
CA SER A 11 -0.66 -3.26 -6.77
C SER A 11 -1.33 -4.46 -7.44
N PRO A 12 -1.90 -4.30 -8.66
CA PRO A 12 -2.43 -5.41 -9.43
C PRO A 12 -1.43 -6.57 -9.58
N ASP A 13 -0.14 -6.25 -9.75
CA ASP A 13 0.92 -7.25 -9.89
C ASP A 13 1.13 -8.08 -8.62
N ILE A 14 1.08 -7.46 -7.44
CA ILE A 14 1.14 -8.18 -6.16
C ILE A 14 -0.09 -9.07 -5.98
N ILE A 15 -1.28 -8.57 -6.32
CA ILE A 15 -2.54 -9.32 -6.19
C ILE A 15 -2.54 -10.53 -7.13
N GLN A 16 -2.13 -10.36 -8.39
CA GLN A 16 -2.06 -11.44 -9.37
C GLN A 16 -1.06 -12.53 -8.97
N ASN A 17 0.04 -12.13 -8.33
CA ASN A 17 1.14 -13.02 -7.96
C ASN A 17 1.18 -13.30 -6.45
N VAL A 18 0.05 -13.17 -5.75
CA VAL A 18 0.03 -13.12 -4.29
C VAL A 18 0.63 -14.36 -3.62
N GLU A 19 0.47 -15.54 -4.22
CA GLU A 19 1.04 -16.78 -3.71
C GLU A 19 2.58 -16.84 -3.83
N ILE A 20 3.16 -16.11 -4.78
CA ILE A 20 4.62 -15.93 -4.88
C ILE A 20 5.10 -15.05 -3.72
N TYR A 21 4.42 -13.92 -3.48
CA TYR A 21 4.77 -13.00 -2.40
C TYR A 21 4.59 -13.64 -1.02
N LYS A 22 3.52 -14.43 -0.78
CA LYS A 22 3.36 -15.21 0.46
C LYS A 22 4.50 -16.21 0.69
N LYS A 23 5.10 -16.78 -0.36
CA LYS A 23 6.26 -17.68 -0.19
C LYS A 23 7.53 -16.92 0.19
N ARG A 24 7.68 -15.68 -0.30
CA ARG A 24 8.84 -14.81 -0.02
C ARG A 24 8.74 -14.14 1.35
N GLU A 25 7.53 -13.76 1.76
CA GLU A 25 7.28 -12.86 2.89
C GLU A 25 6.45 -13.56 3.98
N ALA A 26 7.14 -14.06 5.02
CA ALA A 26 6.51 -14.87 6.05
C ALA A 26 5.41 -14.12 6.83
N TYR A 27 5.61 -12.84 7.12
CA TYR A 27 4.61 -12.02 7.81
C TYR A 27 3.39 -11.74 6.93
N PHE A 28 3.60 -11.45 5.65
CA PHE A 28 2.52 -11.30 4.69
C PHE A 28 1.70 -12.58 4.59
N LYS A 29 2.35 -13.75 4.49
CA LYS A 29 1.66 -15.05 4.51
C LYS A 29 0.86 -15.28 5.77
N LEU A 30 1.44 -14.99 6.94
CA LEU A 30 0.82 -15.25 8.23
C LEU A 30 -0.57 -14.61 8.33
N ILE A 31 -0.68 -13.33 7.96
CA ILE A 31 -1.94 -12.60 8.12
C ILE A 31 -2.88 -12.72 6.90
N HIS A 32 -2.36 -13.14 5.75
CA HIS A 32 -3.13 -13.35 4.52
C HIS A 32 -3.41 -14.84 4.26
N THR A 33 -3.51 -15.64 5.32
CA THR A 33 -3.96 -17.04 5.26
C THR A 33 -5.41 -17.14 5.75
N GLY A 34 -6.31 -17.62 4.89
CA GLY A 34 -7.69 -17.92 5.26
C GLY A 34 -8.69 -17.73 4.12
N PRO A 35 -9.92 -18.24 4.27
CA PRO A 35 -10.92 -18.24 3.19
C PRO A 35 -11.54 -16.87 2.89
N LYS A 36 -11.29 -15.87 3.75
CA LYS A 36 -11.89 -14.53 3.64
C LYS A 36 -10.89 -13.44 3.24
N VAL A 37 -9.66 -13.81 2.89
CA VAL A 37 -8.64 -12.84 2.52
C VAL A 37 -9.00 -12.22 1.18
N ARG A 38 -9.09 -10.90 1.15
CA ARG A 38 -9.36 -10.09 -0.03
C ARG A 38 -8.32 -8.99 -0.10
N TYR A 39 -8.03 -8.55 -1.32
CA TYR A 39 -7.11 -7.47 -1.60
C TYR A 39 -7.86 -6.42 -2.41
N ALA A 40 -7.42 -5.18 -2.32
CA ALA A 40 -8.00 -4.06 -3.04
C ALA A 40 -6.88 -3.26 -3.72
N THR A 41 -7.14 -2.85 -4.95
CA THR A 41 -6.37 -1.82 -5.65
C THR A 41 -6.82 -0.41 -5.23
N ALA A 42 -6.10 0.61 -5.67
CA ALA A 42 -6.53 2.00 -5.54
C ALA A 42 -7.90 2.24 -6.21
N GLU A 43 -8.13 1.64 -7.39
CA GLU A 43 -9.39 1.73 -8.14
C GLU A 43 -10.56 1.15 -7.33
N ASP A 44 -10.37 -0.03 -6.73
CA ASP A 44 -11.38 -0.67 -5.88
C ASP A 44 -11.71 0.20 -4.67
N LEU A 45 -10.68 0.79 -4.04
CA LEU A 45 -10.84 1.69 -2.91
C LEU A 45 -11.64 2.94 -3.31
N ILE A 46 -11.31 3.58 -4.43
CA ILE A 46 -12.02 4.79 -4.89
C ILE A 46 -13.49 4.49 -5.14
N ALA A 47 -13.81 3.39 -5.84
CA ALA A 47 -15.19 2.96 -6.06
C ALA A 47 -15.92 2.71 -4.73
N HIS A 48 -15.25 2.11 -3.75
CA HIS A 48 -15.85 1.85 -2.45
C HIS A 48 -16.06 3.12 -1.62
N MET A 49 -15.11 4.06 -1.65
CA MET A 49 -15.20 5.36 -0.98
C MET A 49 -16.42 6.16 -1.46
N GLU A 50 -16.73 6.12 -2.77
CA GLU A 50 -17.93 6.75 -3.33
C GLU A 50 -19.21 6.14 -2.75
N LEU A 51 -19.26 4.81 -2.63
CA LEU A 51 -20.42 4.09 -2.12
C LEU A 51 -20.67 4.34 -0.62
N CYS A 52 -19.62 4.41 0.20
CA CYS A 52 -19.72 4.63 1.65
C CYS A 52 -19.62 6.11 2.07
N GLY A 53 -19.39 6.99 1.09
CA GLY A 53 -19.25 8.44 1.27
C GLY A 53 -18.02 8.82 2.10
N VAL A 54 -16.91 8.10 2.01
CA VAL A 54 -15.62 8.52 2.62
C VAL A 54 -14.98 9.58 1.71
N ASP A 55 -14.60 10.72 2.29
CA ASP A 55 -14.12 11.86 1.50
C ASP A 55 -12.65 11.68 1.10
N ARG A 56 -11.80 11.19 2.02
CA ARG A 56 -10.38 10.91 1.80
C ARG A 56 -9.92 9.65 2.53
N ALA A 57 -8.85 9.01 2.05
CA ALA A 57 -8.23 7.86 2.69
C ALA A 57 -6.71 8.03 2.80
N VAL A 58 -6.15 7.68 3.95
CA VAL A 58 -4.70 7.47 4.12
C VAL A 58 -4.39 6.05 3.67
N VAL A 59 -3.54 5.92 2.65
CA VAL A 59 -3.21 4.66 2.00
C VAL A 59 -1.73 4.33 2.13
N PHE A 60 -1.46 3.05 2.30
CA PHE A 60 -0.13 2.48 2.32
C PHE A 60 -0.21 1.04 1.87
N GLY A 61 0.92 0.47 1.44
CA GLY A 61 0.94 -0.93 1.07
C GLY A 61 1.16 -1.86 2.24
N PHE A 62 1.90 -2.95 2.03
CA PHE A 62 2.22 -3.90 3.09
C PHE A 62 3.67 -3.76 3.57
N PRO A 63 3.93 -3.78 4.89
CA PRO A 63 5.29 -3.67 5.44
C PRO A 63 6.06 -4.98 5.22
N PHE A 64 6.59 -5.16 4.03
CA PHE A 64 7.42 -6.30 3.66
C PHE A 64 8.80 -6.24 4.33
N THR A 65 9.44 -7.39 4.44
CA THR A 65 10.80 -7.50 4.98
C THR A 65 11.86 -7.18 3.92
N ASP A 66 11.59 -7.48 2.65
CA ASP A 66 12.41 -7.11 1.51
C ASP A 66 12.32 -5.59 1.22
N PRO A 67 13.42 -4.81 1.39
CA PRO A 67 13.40 -3.36 1.13
C PRO A 67 13.09 -3.01 -0.33
N GLY A 68 13.49 -3.87 -1.28
CA GLY A 68 13.16 -3.68 -2.70
C GLY A 68 11.66 -3.78 -2.93
N LEU A 69 11.00 -4.72 -2.27
CA LEU A 69 9.54 -4.87 -2.35
C LEU A 69 8.79 -3.73 -1.63
N CYS A 70 9.32 -3.23 -0.52
CA CYS A 70 8.81 -2.00 0.10
C CYS A 70 8.88 -0.81 -0.86
N ARG A 71 10.01 -0.65 -1.58
CA ARG A 71 10.16 0.39 -2.60
C ARG A 71 9.15 0.25 -3.74
N GLU A 72 9.01 -0.94 -4.32
CA GLU A 72 8.00 -1.22 -5.37
C GLU A 72 6.58 -0.91 -4.88
N THR A 73 6.30 -1.23 -3.63
CA THR A 73 5.02 -0.94 -3.00
C THR A 73 4.80 0.57 -2.81
N ASN A 74 5.83 1.30 -2.37
CA ASN A 74 5.79 2.76 -2.25
C ASN A 74 5.60 3.43 -3.62
N ASP A 75 6.20 2.90 -4.68
CA ASP A 75 6.01 3.40 -6.05
C ASP A 75 4.54 3.32 -6.46
N TYR A 76 3.87 2.21 -6.15
CA TYR A 76 2.43 2.07 -6.39
C TYR A 76 1.60 3.08 -5.57
N ILE A 77 1.96 3.34 -4.33
CA ILE A 77 1.29 4.35 -3.48
C ILE A 77 1.46 5.76 -4.07
N ILE A 78 2.68 6.14 -4.44
CA ILE A 78 2.98 7.42 -5.07
C ILE A 78 2.15 7.62 -6.34
N GLU A 79 2.16 6.64 -7.24
CA GLU A 79 1.39 6.73 -8.49
C GLU A 79 -0.12 6.77 -8.24
N SER A 80 -0.62 6.04 -7.23
CA SER A 80 -2.03 6.09 -6.81
C SER A 80 -2.42 7.46 -6.26
N CYS A 81 -1.56 8.06 -5.42
CA CYS A 81 -1.78 9.39 -4.86
C CYS A 81 -1.72 10.47 -5.94
N LYS A 82 -0.82 10.38 -6.92
CA LYS A 82 -0.82 11.28 -8.08
C LYS A 82 -2.11 11.16 -8.89
N LYS A 83 -2.56 9.94 -9.16
CA LYS A 83 -3.79 9.66 -9.92
C LYS A 83 -5.04 10.17 -9.21
N TYR A 84 -5.10 10.05 -7.89
CA TYR A 84 -6.27 10.37 -7.07
C TYR A 84 -5.98 11.42 -5.99
N LYS A 85 -5.25 12.49 -6.36
CA LYS A 85 -4.70 13.51 -5.45
C LYS A 85 -5.69 14.16 -4.47
N GLU A 86 -6.97 14.26 -4.83
CA GLU A 86 -7.99 14.87 -3.98
C GLU A 86 -8.60 13.89 -2.96
N LYS A 87 -8.34 12.60 -3.14
CA LYS A 87 -8.97 11.49 -2.42
C LYS A 87 -7.97 10.69 -1.58
N LEU A 88 -6.73 10.52 -2.04
CA LEU A 88 -5.74 9.66 -1.39
C LEU A 88 -4.59 10.46 -0.79
N ILE A 89 -4.15 10.05 0.40
CA ILE A 89 -2.98 10.57 1.11
C ILE A 89 -2.02 9.40 1.32
N GLY A 90 -0.81 9.47 0.77
CA GLY A 90 0.14 8.35 0.80
C GLY A 90 0.99 8.34 2.07
N PHE A 91 1.13 7.18 2.70
CA PHE A 91 2.13 6.93 3.73
C PHE A 91 3.21 6.00 3.20
N ALA A 92 4.46 6.41 3.36
CA ALA A 92 5.62 5.62 2.99
C ALA A 92 5.82 4.44 3.96
N LEU A 93 6.23 3.30 3.40
CA LEU A 93 6.71 2.16 4.18
C LEU A 93 8.22 2.10 4.11
N SER A 94 8.85 2.00 5.27
CA SER A 94 10.29 1.82 5.37
C SER A 94 10.59 0.97 6.60
N SER A 95 11.55 0.05 6.48
CA SER A 95 11.99 -0.76 7.59
C SER A 95 13.03 0.03 8.40
N PRO A 96 12.84 0.23 9.71
CA PRO A 96 13.86 0.89 10.53
C PRO A 96 15.15 0.07 10.68
N LEU A 97 15.16 -1.18 10.19
CA LEU A 97 16.33 -2.05 10.16
C LEU A 97 17.10 -1.96 8.84
N ASP A 98 16.54 -1.32 7.81
CA ASP A 98 17.25 -1.10 6.56
C ASP A 98 18.18 0.11 6.71
N SER A 99 19.45 -0.04 6.33
CA SER A 99 20.40 1.08 6.32
C SER A 99 19.99 2.21 5.37
N GLY A 100 19.14 1.92 4.38
CA GLY A 100 18.61 2.89 3.41
C GLY A 100 17.31 3.59 3.83
N PHE A 101 16.85 3.40 5.07
CA PHE A 101 15.48 3.79 5.46
C PHE A 101 15.21 5.29 5.33
N GLU A 102 16.19 6.15 5.66
CA GLU A 102 16.06 7.61 5.56
C GLU A 102 15.95 8.07 4.10
N GLN A 103 16.75 7.47 3.21
CA GLN A 103 16.72 7.79 1.78
C GLN A 103 15.39 7.37 1.16
N GLU A 104 14.83 6.24 1.58
CA GLU A 104 13.51 5.81 1.12
C GLU A 104 12.39 6.73 1.62
N ILE A 105 12.44 7.19 2.87
CA ILE A 105 11.49 8.17 3.40
C ILE A 105 11.56 9.48 2.61
N ALA A 106 12.77 10.01 2.37
CA ALA A 106 12.97 11.23 1.60
C ALA A 106 12.45 11.07 0.16
N ARG A 107 12.77 9.95 -0.50
CA ARG A 107 12.30 9.64 -1.87
C ARG A 107 10.77 9.60 -1.95
N CYS A 108 10.12 9.00 -0.97
CA CYS A 108 8.66 8.95 -0.94
C CYS A 108 8.07 10.33 -0.70
N HIS A 109 8.60 11.10 0.25
CA HIS A 109 8.16 12.47 0.50
C HIS A 109 8.25 13.36 -0.75
N ASP A 110 9.34 13.28 -1.50
CA ASP A 110 9.54 14.02 -2.75
C ASP A 110 8.65 13.51 -3.89
N GLY A 111 8.20 12.25 -3.81
CA GLY A 111 7.36 11.59 -4.81
C GLY A 111 5.88 11.99 -4.76
N GLY A 112 5.40 12.45 -3.61
CA GLY A 112 4.00 12.85 -3.35
C GLY A 112 3.31 11.96 -2.32
#